data_AF-A0A378F1T2-F1
#
_entry.id   AF-A0A378F1T2-F1
#
_cell.length_a   1.000
_cell.length_b   1.000
_cell.length_c   1.000
_cell.angle_alpha   90.00
_cell.angle_beta   90.00
_cell.angle_gamma   90.00
#
_symmetry.space_group_name_H-M   'P 1'
#
loop_
_entity.id
_entity.type
_entity.pdbx_description
1 polymer ?
#
loop_
_entity_poly.entity_id
_entity_poly.type
_entity_poly.pdbx_seq_one_letter_code
_entity_poly.pdbx_strand_id
1 'polypeptide(L)' 'MTAFPKVALIGPGAIGTTIAAALFERGRAPMVCGRTAHSALVLRTDEGEIVVPGPVHTDPMAIAAPSTWSLSR' A
#
# COMPACT_ATOMS: atom_id res chain seq x y z
N MET A 1 -23.00 8.51 -3.24
CA MET A 1 -21.84 7.66 -3.60
C MET A 1 -20.65 8.18 -2.79
N THR A 2 -20.33 7.55 -1.67
CA THR A 2 -19.30 8.05 -0.74
C THR A 2 -17.93 7.72 -1.33
N ALA A 3 -17.19 8.72 -1.79
CA ALA A 3 -15.82 8.52 -2.26
C ALA A 3 -14.95 8.07 -1.07
N PHE A 4 -14.24 6.95 -1.20
CA PHE A 4 -13.27 6.53 -0.18
C PHE A 4 -12.03 7.42 -0.23
N PRO A 5 -11.43 7.75 0.92
CA PRO A 5 -10.22 8.55 0.96
C PRO A 5 -9.08 7.85 0.22
N LYS A 6 -8.23 8.63 -0.45
CA LYS A 6 -6.96 8.13 -0.99
C LYS A 6 -6.00 7.88 0.16
N VAL A 7 -5.47 6.67 0.25
CA VAL A 7 -4.54 6.23 1.31
C VAL A 7 -3.14 6.09 0.73
N ALA A 8 -2.16 6.69 1.41
CA ALA A 8 -0.75 6.45 1.16
C ALA A 8 -0.13 5.63 2.31
N LEU A 9 0.54 4.54 1.96
CA LEU A 9 1.28 3.68 2.88
C LEU A 9 2.77 4.00 2.78
N ILE A 10 3.35 4.54 3.85
CA ILE A 10 4.75 4.93 3.91
C ILE A 10 5.54 3.86 4.68
N GLY A 11 6.37 3.12 3.94
CA GLY A 11 7.18 2.03 4.45
C GLY A 11 6.46 0.68 4.37
N PRO A 12 6.61 -0.08 3.27
CA PRO A 12 6.03 -1.41 3.12
C PRO A 12 6.83 -2.46 3.90
N GLY A 13 6.87 -2.32 5.23
CA GLY A 13 7.29 -3.39 6.12
C GLY A 13 6.17 -4.39 6.38
N ALA A 14 6.31 -5.18 7.45
CA ALA A 14 5.28 -6.13 7.86
C ALA A 14 3.90 -5.46 8.00
N ILE A 15 3.79 -4.43 8.85
CA ILE A 15 2.51 -3.73 9.11
C ILE A 15 1.97 -3.08 7.83
N GLY A 16 2.81 -2.34 7.09
CA GLY A 16 2.41 -1.68 5.85
C GLY A 16 1.88 -2.67 4.80
N THR A 17 2.49 -3.85 4.70
CA THR A 17 2.05 -4.92 3.80
C THR A 17 0.73 -5.53 4.26
N THR A 18 0.53 -5.74 5.56
CA THR A 18 -0.75 -6.21 6.12
C THR A 18 -1.89 -5.25 5.78
N ILE A 19 -1.68 -3.95 5.97
CA ILE A 19 -2.70 -2.94 5.66
C ILE A 19 -2.91 -2.82 4.14
N ALA A 20 -1.86 -2.91 3.33
CA ALA A 20 -1.97 -2.93 1.88
C ALA A 20 -2.86 -4.09 1.40
N ALA A 21 -2.64 -5.29 1.94
CA ALA A 21 -3.42 -6.48 1.64
C ALA A 21 -4.88 -6.32 2.05
N ALA A 22 -5.15 -5.87 3.28
CA ALA A 22 -6.51 -5.66 3.77
C ALA A 22 -7.29 -4.61 2.93
N LEU A 23 -6.61 -3.57 2.43
CA LEU A 23 -7.21 -2.59 1.53
C LEU A 23 -7.46 -3.20 0.14
N PHE A 24 -6.51 -3.97 -0.39
CA PHE A 24 -6.61 -4.62 -1.70
C PHE A 24 -7.78 -5.60 -1.76
N GLU A 25 -7.96 -6.43 -0.74
CA GLU A 25 -9.10 -7.37 -0.64
C GLU A 25 -10.46 -6.65 -0.62
N ARG A 26 -10.49 -5.37 -0.22
CA ARG A 26 -11.68 -4.51 -0.27
C ARG A 26 -11.82 -3.75 -1.58
N GLY A 27 -11.06 -4.11 -2.61
CA GLY A 27 -11.04 -3.47 -3.92
C GLY A 27 -10.42 -2.07 -3.90
N ARG A 28 -9.58 -1.76 -2.92
CA ARG A 28 -8.91 -0.45 -2.80
C ARG A 28 -7.44 -0.61 -3.14
N ALA A 29 -6.92 0.29 -3.97
CA ALA A 29 -5.51 0.34 -4.33
C ALA A 29 -4.83 1.50 -3.57
N PRO A 30 -4.16 1.25 -2.43
CA PRO A 30 -3.38 2.28 -1.78
C PRO A 30 -2.15 2.61 -2.61
N MET A 31 -1.71 3.87 -2.57
CA MET A 31 -0.36 4.23 -3.04
C MET A 31 0.63 3.72 -2.00
N VAL A 32 1.67 3.01 -2.44
CA VAL A 32 2.69 2.48 -1.52
C VAL A 32 4.03 3.09 -1.81
N CYS A 33 4.65 3.67 -0.78
CA CYS A 33 5.94 4.33 -0.87
C CYS A 33 6.95 3.66 0.07
N GLY A 34 8.18 3.44 -0.37
CA GLY A 34 9.20 2.74 0.40
C GLY A 34 10.61 3.17 0.02
N ARG A 35 11.62 2.56 0.65
CA ARG A 35 13.04 2.78 0.29
C ARG A 35 13.53 1.82 -0.78
N THR A 36 12.88 0.66 -0.90
CA THR A 36 13.23 -0.40 -1.85
C THR A 36 12.10 -0.56 -2.84
N ALA A 37 12.43 -0.59 -4.13
CA ALA A 37 11.45 -0.83 -5.18
C ALA A 37 11.02 -2.30 -5.16
N HIS A 38 9.72 -2.52 -5.21
CA HIS A 38 9.11 -3.84 -5.38
C HIS A 38 7.99 -3.73 -6.41
N SER A 39 7.91 -4.72 -7.32
CA SER A 39 6.83 -4.80 -8.31
C SER A 39 5.50 -5.23 -7.70
N ALA A 40 5.54 -5.88 -6.54
CA ALA A 40 4.38 -6.29 -5.76
C ALA A 40 4.77 -6.43 -4.27
N LEU A 41 3.76 -6.36 -3.40
CA LEU A 41 3.89 -6.76 -2.00
C LEU A 41 3.19 -8.09 -1.79
N VAL A 42 3.78 -8.92 -0.95
CA VAL A 42 3.29 -10.27 -0.68
C VAL A 42 3.04 -10.38 0.81
N LEU A 43 1.78 -10.55 1.19
CA LEU A 43 1.41 -10.94 2.56
C LEU A 43 1.19 -12.45 2.58
N ARG A 44 1.92 -13.15 3.46
CA ARG A 44 1.71 -14.57 3.73
C ARG A 44 1.03 -14.73 5.08
N THR A 45 -0.04 -15.49 5.10
CA THR A 45 -0.78 -15.91 6.30
C THR A 45 -0.89 -17.43 6.32
N ASP A 46 -1.37 -17.99 7.42
CA ASP A 46 -1.65 -19.43 7.50
C ASP A 46 -2.77 -19.86 6.53
N GLU A 47 -3.59 -18.90 6.08
CA GLU A 47 -4.73 -19.10 5.17
C GLU A 47 -4.34 -18.97 3.68
N GLY A 48 -3.16 -18.41 3.38
CA GLY A 48 -2.67 -18.29 2.01
C GLY A 48 -1.75 -17.08 1.77
N GLU A 49 -1.67 -16.67 0.51
CA GLU A 49 -0.85 -15.56 0.07
C GLU A 49 -1.72 -14.50 -0.63
N ILE A 50 -1.57 -13.24 -0.22
CA ILE A 50 -2.20 -12.08 -0.87
C ILE A 50 -1.10 -11.29 -1.58
N VAL A 51 -1.23 -11.20 -2.90
CA VAL A 51 -0.33 -10.42 -3.75
C VAL A 51 -0.98 -9.07 -4.05
N VAL A 52 -0.43 -8.02 -3.47
CA VAL A 52 -0.83 -6.64 -3.75
C VAL A 52 0.03 -6.13 -4.91
N PRO A 53 -0.58 -5.76 -6.05
CA PRO A 53 0.16 -5.22 -7.18
C PRO A 53 0.83 -3.89 -6.79
N GLY A 54 2.09 -3.71 -7.19
CA GLY A 54 2.85 -2.48 -7.00
C GLY A 54 2.55 -1.44 -8.09
N PRO A 55 3.48 -0.47 -8.31
CA PRO A 55 4.83 -0.42 -7.76
C PRO A 55 4.92 0.16 -6.34
N VAL A 56 5.94 -0.25 -5.60
CA VAL A 56 6.41 0.54 -4.44
C VAL A 56 7.19 1.74 -4.98
N HIS A 57 6.65 2.94 -4.77
CA HIS A 57 7.30 4.19 -5.14
C HIS A 57 8.45 4.49 -4.19
N THR A 58 9.65 4.66 -4.73
CA THR A 58 10.84 5.07 -3.96
C THR A 58 11.16 6.55 -4.06
N ASP A 59 10.54 7.24 -5.03
CA ASP A 59 10.69 8.67 -5.21
C ASP A 59 9.60 9.41 -4.43
N PRO A 60 9.95 10.26 -3.43
CA PRO A 60 8.98 11.08 -2.72
C PRO A 60 8.25 12.07 -3.63
N MET A 61 8.82 12.44 -4.78
CA MET A 61 8.17 13.32 -5.77
C MET A 61 7.10 12.61 -6.61
N ALA A 62 7.03 11.27 -6.56
CA ALA A 62 5.99 10.50 -7.24
C ALA A 62 4.59 10.62 -6.58
N ILE A 63 4.51 11.25 -5.40
CA ILE A 63 3.24 11.50 -4.70
C ILE A 63 2.53 12.68 -5.38
N ALA A 64 1.83 12.39 -6.49
CA ALA A 64 1.23 13.38 -7.37
C ALA A 64 0.04 14.15 -6.79
N ALA A 65 -0.51 13.72 -5.65
CA ALA A 65 -1.63 14.39 -5.00
C ALA A 65 -1.58 14.18 -3.48
N PRO A 66 -2.08 15.14 -2.68
CA PRO A 66 -2.22 14.95 -1.25
C PRO A 66 -3.11 13.73 -0.96
N SER A 67 -2.58 12.80 -0.16
CA SER A 67 -3.36 11.69 0.40
C SER A 67 -4.21 12.21 1.55
N THR A 68 -5.44 11.72 1.65
CA THR A 68 -6.32 12.08 2.77
C THR A 68 -5.86 11.44 4.08
N TRP A 69 -5.22 10.27 4.01
CA TRP A 69 -4.63 9.57 5.15
C TRP A 69 -3.26 9.02 4.78
N SER A 70 -2.32 9.09 5.73
CA SER A 70 -1.02 8.43 5.64
C SER A 70 -0.82 7.50 6.83
N LEU A 71 -0.21 6.34 6.59
CA LEU A 71 0.22 5.43 7.63
C LEU A 71 1.74 5.28 7.55
N SER A 72 2.42 5.63 8.64
CA SER A 72 3.82 5.29 8.91
C SER A 72 3.88 4.25 10.02
N ARG A 73 4.95 3.46 10.05
CA ARG A 73 5.31 2.72 11.26
C ARG A 73 5.63 3.67 12.42
#